data_AF-G1NZF2-F1
#
_entry.id   AF-G1NZF2-F1
#
_cell.length_a   1.000
_cell.length_b   1.000
_cell.length_c   1.000
_cell.angle_alpha   90.00
_cell.angle_beta   90.00
_cell.angle_gamma   90.00
#
_symmetry.space_group_name_H-M   'P 1'
#
loop_
_entity.id
_entity.type
_entity.pdbx_description
1 polymer ?
#
loop_
_entity_poly.entity_id
_entity_poly.type
_entity_poly.pdbx_seq_one_letter_code
_entity_poly.pdbx_strand_id
1 'polypeptide(L)'
;VEMEGYGSEGVSLVFLLLLLLWEPAAPSCAPSLGYTFTVTPNGQPWCEIQGQVNGNTFLHYTCGGNKVRLISVLEMNATQAWSEQRDALQYVVEELKKTLLDIKAEIPATSGPLSLQGSMMCEQESNGHTTASCEFGLDGQISLRFDTKTGHWTVLHGEGILLKQTLASDRAMIDLLVRTSAGDCRKWLQQILCPLSTQAAPTTATATVPSKATTNTPITSVLPVILICAIIVGILG
;
A
#
# COMPACT_ATOMS: atom_id res chain seq x y z
N VAL A 1 41.87 -36.09 26.35
CA VAL A 1 42.68 -34.91 25.97
C VAL A 1 42.32 -34.64 24.51
N GLU A 2 41.21 -33.95 24.27
CA GLU A 2 41.15 -32.47 24.15
C GLU A 2 41.59 -32.08 22.73
N MET A 3 40.62 -31.95 21.82
CA MET A 3 39.95 -30.71 21.38
C MET A 3 40.78 -29.83 20.43
N GLU A 4 40.11 -29.54 19.31
CA GLU A 4 40.24 -28.39 18.40
C GLU A 4 41.33 -28.33 17.31
N GLY A 5 40.82 -28.00 16.12
CA GLY A 5 41.52 -27.73 14.88
C GLY A 5 40.51 -27.51 13.76
N TYR A 6 39.64 -26.49 13.92
CA TYR A 6 38.61 -26.09 12.96
C TYR A 6 39.30 -25.58 11.68
N GLY A 7 39.36 -26.42 10.65
CA GLY A 7 39.87 -26.06 9.33
C GLY A 7 38.85 -25.19 8.59
N SER A 8 39.23 -23.95 8.33
CA SER A 8 38.48 -22.96 7.57
C SER A 8 38.15 -23.49 6.16
N GLU A 9 36.89 -23.89 5.93
CA GLU A 9 36.39 -24.13 4.58
C GLU A 9 36.24 -22.78 3.88
N GLY A 10 37.14 -22.52 2.93
CA GLY A 10 37.13 -21.31 2.11
C GLY A 10 35.86 -21.24 1.28
N VAL A 11 34.98 -20.30 1.61
CA VAL A 11 33.81 -19.95 0.80
C VAL A 11 34.32 -19.53 -0.59
N SER A 12 33.99 -20.31 -1.62
CA SER A 12 34.44 -20.08 -2.99
C SER A 12 34.14 -18.64 -3.44
N LEU A 13 35.14 -17.96 -4.03
CA LEU A 13 34.99 -16.61 -4.61
C LEU A 13 33.84 -16.54 -5.63
N VAL A 14 33.54 -17.66 -6.30
CA VAL A 14 32.39 -17.79 -7.21
C VAL A 14 31.06 -17.76 -6.44
N PHE A 15 30.99 -18.39 -5.28
CA PHE A 15 29.82 -18.30 -4.38
C PHE A 15 29.65 -16.89 -3.83
N LEU A 16 30.73 -16.20 -3.48
CA LEU A 16 30.69 -14.79 -3.09
C LEU A 16 30.24 -13.88 -4.23
N LEU A 17 30.71 -14.10 -5.46
CA LEU A 17 30.25 -13.39 -6.66
C LEU A 17 28.77 -13.64 -6.97
N LEU A 18 28.31 -14.89 -6.84
CA LEU A 18 26.89 -15.25 -7.02
C LEU A 18 25.98 -14.60 -5.98
N LEU A 19 26.44 -14.46 -4.73
CA LEU A 19 25.72 -13.74 -3.68
C LEU A 19 25.69 -12.22 -3.91
N LEU A 20 26.69 -11.64 -4.56
CA LEU A 20 26.73 -10.22 -4.94
C LEU A 20 25.90 -9.92 -6.20
N LEU A 21 25.68 -10.92 -7.06
CA LEU A 21 24.79 -10.85 -8.23
C LEU A 21 23.32 -11.13 -7.87
N TRP A 22 23.08 -11.76 -6.73
CA TRP A 22 21.76 -11.82 -6.11
C TRP A 22 21.49 -10.48 -5.44
N GLU A 23 21.14 -9.48 -6.23
CA GLU A 23 20.37 -8.36 -5.72
C GLU A 23 18.93 -8.88 -5.60
N PRO A 24 18.39 -9.14 -4.39
CA PRO A 24 16.94 -9.22 -4.27
C PRO A 24 16.43 -7.91 -4.83
N ALA A 25 15.58 -7.97 -5.87
CA ALA A 25 14.97 -6.78 -6.43
C ALA A 25 14.51 -5.91 -5.25
N ALA A 26 15.10 -4.72 -5.11
CA ALA A 26 14.76 -3.84 -4.02
C ALA A 26 13.22 -3.75 -4.01
N PRO A 27 12.56 -4.01 -2.87
CA PRO A 27 11.12 -3.83 -2.80
C PRO A 27 10.84 -2.46 -3.36
N SER A 28 9.97 -2.37 -4.38
CA SER A 28 9.58 -1.08 -4.96
C SER A 28 9.25 -0.15 -3.79
N CYS A 29 10.12 0.84 -3.53
CA CYS A 29 9.85 1.87 -2.51
C CYS A 29 8.82 2.87 -3.01
N ALA A 30 8.17 2.61 -4.14
CA ALA A 30 7.07 3.41 -4.62
C ALA A 30 5.85 3.15 -3.72
N PRO A 31 5.32 4.19 -3.05
CA PRO A 31 4.14 4.03 -2.23
C PRO A 31 2.95 3.60 -3.08
N SER A 32 2.15 2.67 -2.55
CA SER A 32 0.98 2.15 -3.24
C SER A 32 -0.23 2.04 -2.33
N LEU A 33 -1.40 2.22 -2.92
CA LEU A 33 -2.70 2.01 -2.31
C LEU A 33 -3.48 1.05 -3.22
N GLY A 34 -4.01 -0.01 -2.62
CA GLY A 34 -4.78 -1.01 -3.32
C GLY A 34 -6.07 -1.34 -2.60
N TYR A 35 -7.08 -1.74 -3.37
CA TYR A 35 -8.32 -2.29 -2.85
C TYR A 35 -8.64 -3.59 -3.57
N THR A 36 -9.05 -4.58 -2.82
CA THR A 36 -9.62 -5.81 -3.35
C THR A 36 -11.09 -5.89 -3.01
N PHE A 37 -11.86 -6.42 -3.94
CA PHE A 37 -13.31 -6.53 -3.91
C PHE A 37 -13.70 -7.98 -4.12
N THR A 38 -14.66 -8.45 -3.35
CA THR A 38 -15.37 -9.70 -3.62
C THR A 38 -16.86 -9.41 -3.64
N VAL A 39 -17.55 -9.79 -4.71
CA VAL A 39 -18.99 -9.57 -4.88
C VAL A 39 -19.68 -10.91 -5.09
N THR A 40 -20.66 -11.19 -4.24
CA THR A 40 -21.50 -12.39 -4.28
C THR A 40 -22.96 -11.94 -4.09
N PRO A 41 -23.75 -11.72 -5.17
CA PRO A 41 -25.02 -11.00 -5.10
C PRO A 41 -26.04 -11.57 -4.12
N ASN A 42 -26.04 -12.90 -3.94
CA ASN A 42 -26.93 -13.63 -3.02
C ASN A 42 -26.21 -14.09 -1.74
N GLY A 43 -24.95 -13.67 -1.54
CA GLY A 43 -24.15 -14.00 -0.37
C GLY A 43 -24.51 -13.13 0.83
N GLN A 44 -24.04 -13.54 2.02
CA GLN A 44 -24.15 -12.75 3.24
C GLN A 44 -22.81 -12.77 3.99
N PRO A 45 -22.02 -11.68 3.95
CA PRO A 45 -22.29 -10.42 3.25
C PRO A 45 -22.28 -10.57 1.72
N TRP A 46 -22.94 -9.66 1.00
CA TRP A 46 -23.00 -9.72 -0.47
C TRP A 46 -21.78 -9.07 -1.13
N CYS A 47 -21.00 -8.30 -0.38
CA CYS A 47 -19.71 -7.78 -0.82
C CYS A 47 -18.70 -7.73 0.33
N GLU A 48 -17.42 -7.81 -0.01
CA GLU A 48 -16.29 -7.50 0.86
C GLU A 48 -15.32 -6.55 0.14
N ILE A 49 -14.74 -5.61 0.90
CA ILE A 49 -13.72 -4.66 0.44
C ILE A 49 -12.55 -4.71 1.41
N GLN A 50 -11.34 -4.94 0.91
CA GLN A 50 -10.12 -4.85 1.70
C GLN A 50 -9.20 -3.77 1.15
N GLY A 51 -8.75 -2.86 1.99
CA GLY A 51 -7.79 -1.81 1.63
C GLY A 51 -6.39 -2.16 2.10
N GLN A 52 -5.40 -1.92 1.24
CA GLN A 52 -3.99 -2.23 1.45
C GLN A 52 -3.11 -1.02 1.14
N VAL A 53 -2.11 -0.76 1.99
CA VAL A 53 -1.06 0.24 1.74
C VAL A 53 0.27 -0.50 1.69
N ASN A 54 1.00 -0.38 0.58
CA ASN A 54 2.25 -1.10 0.35
C ASN A 54 2.11 -2.62 0.61
N GLY A 55 0.99 -3.21 0.18
CA GLY A 55 0.66 -4.63 0.39
C GLY A 55 0.19 -4.99 1.81
N ASN A 56 0.14 -4.05 2.75
CA ASN A 56 -0.31 -4.32 4.12
C ASN A 56 -1.78 -3.91 4.29
N THR A 57 -2.63 -4.86 4.69
CA THR A 57 -4.06 -4.60 4.92
C THR A 57 -4.27 -3.65 6.10
N PHE A 58 -5.03 -2.58 5.89
CA PHE A 58 -5.41 -1.62 6.93
C PHE A 58 -6.93 -1.54 7.13
N LEU A 59 -7.71 -2.00 6.15
CA LEU A 59 -9.15 -1.85 6.11
C LEU A 59 -9.80 -3.17 5.69
N HIS A 60 -10.86 -3.55 6.38
CA HIS A 60 -11.82 -4.55 5.94
C HIS A 60 -13.25 -4.04 6.15
N TYR A 61 -14.05 -4.05 5.09
CA TYR A 61 -15.44 -3.61 5.07
C TYR A 61 -16.32 -4.65 4.38
N THR A 62 -17.51 -4.88 4.92
CA THR A 62 -18.50 -5.82 4.36
C THR A 62 -19.78 -5.06 4.03
N CYS A 63 -20.31 -5.25 2.83
CA CYS A 63 -21.55 -4.57 2.44
C CYS A 63 -22.73 -5.11 3.25
N GLY A 64 -23.58 -4.20 3.73
CA GLY A 64 -24.66 -4.53 4.67
C GLY A 64 -24.21 -4.62 6.14
N GLY A 65 -22.90 -4.49 6.40
CA GLY A 65 -22.37 -4.33 7.75
C GLY A 65 -22.37 -2.86 8.19
N ASN A 66 -22.74 -2.62 9.45
CA ASN A 66 -22.67 -1.27 10.05
C ASN A 66 -21.27 -0.92 10.59
N LYS A 67 -20.31 -1.86 10.54
CA LYS A 67 -19.00 -1.72 11.20
C LYS A 67 -17.87 -1.97 10.21
N VAL A 68 -17.02 -0.96 10.06
CA VAL A 68 -15.71 -1.06 9.42
C VAL A 68 -14.76 -1.69 10.42
N ARG A 69 -13.96 -2.67 10.00
CA ARG A 69 -12.85 -3.18 10.81
C ARG A 69 -11.55 -2.57 10.28
N LEU A 70 -10.97 -1.68 11.07
CA LEU A 70 -9.59 -1.22 10.86
C LEU A 70 -8.66 -2.27 11.47
N ILE A 71 -7.69 -2.74 10.69
CA ILE A 71 -6.85 -3.91 11.06
C ILE A 71 -5.51 -3.48 11.67
N SER A 72 -5.06 -2.23 11.45
CA SER A 72 -3.75 -1.76 11.90
C SER A 72 -3.75 -0.33 12.46
N VAL A 73 -2.67 0.03 13.16
CA VAL A 73 -2.37 1.30 13.89
C VAL A 73 -2.38 2.58 13.01
N LEU A 74 -2.91 2.52 11.79
CA LEU A 74 -3.28 3.71 10.99
C LEU A 74 -4.58 4.38 11.53
N GLU A 75 -4.83 4.28 12.84
CA GLU A 75 -6.12 4.42 13.53
C GLU A 75 -6.72 5.84 13.56
N MET A 76 -5.99 6.90 13.18
CA MET A 76 -6.57 8.25 13.09
C MET A 76 -6.73 8.77 11.66
N ASN A 77 -5.87 8.36 10.72
CA ASN A 77 -5.90 8.87 9.34
C ASN A 77 -6.76 8.00 8.42
N ALA A 78 -6.85 6.69 8.70
CA ALA A 78 -7.69 5.77 7.95
C ALA A 78 -9.18 6.09 8.11
N THR A 79 -9.63 6.65 9.24
CA THR A 79 -11.04 6.93 9.49
C THR A 79 -11.56 8.14 8.70
N GLN A 80 -10.78 9.23 8.63
CA GLN A 80 -11.11 10.40 7.82
C GLN A 80 -10.96 10.10 6.31
N ALA A 81 -9.89 9.41 5.93
CA ALA A 81 -9.68 8.99 4.55
C ALA A 81 -10.75 7.98 4.09
N TRP A 82 -11.18 7.07 4.97
CA TRP A 82 -12.23 6.09 4.67
C TRP A 82 -13.57 6.76 4.37
N SER A 83 -13.95 7.81 5.08
CA SER A 83 -15.23 8.48 4.79
C SER A 83 -15.28 9.03 3.37
N GLU A 84 -14.15 9.52 2.83
CA GLU A 84 -14.07 9.99 1.44
C GLU A 84 -13.99 8.82 0.45
N GLN A 85 -13.34 7.72 0.83
CA GLN A 85 -13.16 6.54 -0.02
C GLN A 85 -14.43 5.69 -0.15
N ARG A 86 -15.17 5.55 0.96
CA ARG A 86 -16.27 4.59 1.11
C ARG A 86 -17.30 4.75 0.01
N ASP A 87 -17.76 5.97 -0.24
CA ASP A 87 -18.87 6.20 -1.16
C ASP A 87 -18.46 5.85 -2.60
N ALA A 88 -17.22 6.18 -3.00
CA ALA A 88 -16.66 5.78 -4.28
C ALA A 88 -16.48 4.26 -4.40
N LEU A 89 -15.94 3.61 -3.37
CA LEU A 89 -15.74 2.15 -3.35
C LEU A 89 -17.06 1.38 -3.30
N GLN A 90 -18.05 1.89 -2.57
CA GLN A 90 -19.41 1.35 -2.57
C GLN A 90 -20.03 1.44 -3.97
N TYR A 91 -19.85 2.57 -4.64
CA TYR A 91 -20.32 2.72 -6.01
C TYR A 91 -19.66 1.72 -6.96
N VAL A 92 -18.33 1.51 -6.85
CA VAL A 92 -17.61 0.48 -7.62
C VAL A 92 -18.20 -0.92 -7.39
N VAL A 93 -18.40 -1.36 -6.14
CA VAL A 93 -18.92 -2.72 -5.88
C VAL A 93 -20.39 -2.90 -6.29
N GLU A 94 -21.19 -1.84 -6.30
CA GLU A 94 -22.56 -1.87 -6.84
C GLU A 94 -22.56 -2.01 -8.37
N GLU A 95 -21.69 -1.29 -9.10
CA GLU A 95 -21.57 -1.46 -10.55
C GLU A 95 -20.98 -2.84 -10.90
N LEU A 96 -20.03 -3.36 -10.11
CA LEU A 96 -19.53 -4.73 -10.25
C LEU A 96 -20.62 -5.78 -9.97
N LYS A 97 -21.55 -5.51 -9.04
CA LYS A 97 -22.70 -6.38 -8.79
C LYS A 97 -23.62 -6.44 -10.01
N LYS A 98 -23.89 -5.30 -10.67
CA LYS A 98 -24.67 -5.27 -11.91
C LYS A 98 -23.97 -6.03 -13.03
N THR A 99 -22.68 -5.78 -13.22
CA THR A 99 -21.82 -6.53 -14.16
C THR A 99 -21.95 -8.04 -13.96
N LEU A 100 -21.87 -8.50 -12.71
CA LEU A 100 -21.97 -9.91 -12.37
C LEU A 100 -23.38 -10.49 -12.64
N LEU A 101 -24.44 -9.70 -12.45
CA LEU A 101 -25.80 -10.10 -12.79
C LEU A 101 -26.01 -10.22 -14.31
N ASP A 102 -25.42 -9.32 -15.10
CA ASP A 102 -25.46 -9.37 -16.56
C ASP A 102 -24.72 -10.61 -17.08
N ILE A 103 -23.50 -10.85 -16.58
CA ILE A 103 -22.74 -12.07 -16.88
C ILE A 103 -23.54 -13.33 -16.53
N LYS A 104 -24.22 -13.33 -15.37
CA LYS A 104 -25.05 -14.47 -14.96
C LYS A 104 -26.22 -14.73 -15.90
N ALA A 105 -26.73 -13.70 -16.58
CA ALA A 105 -27.80 -13.84 -17.57
C ALA A 105 -27.30 -14.46 -18.90
N GLU A 106 -26.00 -14.38 -19.18
CA GLU A 106 -25.37 -14.92 -20.40
C GLU A 106 -24.93 -16.40 -20.25
N ILE A 107 -24.81 -16.91 -19.03
CA ILE A 107 -24.41 -18.29 -18.76
C ILE A 107 -25.63 -19.21 -18.51
N PRO A 108 -25.52 -20.53 -18.73
CA PRO A 108 -26.61 -21.47 -18.48
C PRO A 108 -27.10 -21.41 -17.03
N ALA A 109 -28.41 -21.50 -16.81
CA ALA A 109 -29.03 -21.43 -15.48
C ALA A 109 -28.59 -22.55 -14.51
N THR A 110 -27.99 -23.62 -15.03
CA THR A 110 -27.39 -24.71 -14.24
C THR A 110 -26.02 -24.38 -13.67
N SER A 111 -25.42 -23.27 -14.09
CA SER A 111 -24.17 -22.77 -13.54
C SER A 111 -24.41 -22.41 -12.06
N GLY A 112 -23.47 -22.82 -11.20
CA GLY A 112 -23.59 -22.61 -9.76
C GLY A 112 -23.61 -21.13 -9.36
N PRO A 113 -23.56 -20.83 -8.05
CA PRO A 113 -23.33 -19.47 -7.58
C PRO A 113 -22.06 -18.90 -8.20
N LEU A 114 -22.15 -17.69 -8.75
CA LEU A 114 -21.03 -16.99 -9.37
C LEU A 114 -20.60 -15.83 -8.47
N SER A 115 -19.30 -15.69 -8.26
CA SER A 115 -18.68 -14.58 -7.54
C SER A 115 -17.76 -13.80 -8.47
N LEU A 116 -17.64 -12.50 -8.25
CA LEU A 116 -16.70 -11.63 -8.94
C LEU A 116 -15.65 -11.14 -7.97
N GLN A 117 -14.38 -11.27 -8.35
CA GLN A 117 -13.25 -10.67 -7.66
C GLN A 117 -12.76 -9.48 -8.48
N GLY A 118 -12.45 -8.39 -7.81
CA GLY A 118 -11.88 -7.21 -8.42
C GLY A 118 -10.69 -6.72 -7.60
N SER A 119 -9.74 -6.06 -8.25
CA SER A 119 -8.74 -5.25 -7.58
C SER A 119 -8.55 -3.95 -8.34
N MET A 120 -8.22 -2.90 -7.59
CA MET A 120 -7.65 -1.68 -8.16
C MET A 120 -6.45 -1.28 -7.33
N MET A 121 -5.37 -0.89 -8.00
CA MET A 121 -4.13 -0.50 -7.35
C MET A 121 -3.60 0.75 -8.04
N CYS A 122 -3.12 1.70 -7.24
CA CYS A 122 -2.32 2.82 -7.72
C CYS A 122 -0.95 2.84 -7.02
N GLU A 123 0.08 3.20 -7.76
CA GLU A 123 1.46 3.29 -7.29
C GLU A 123 2.05 4.64 -7.72
N GLN A 124 2.72 5.32 -6.79
CA GLN A 124 3.36 6.59 -7.07
C GLN A 124 4.81 6.37 -7.49
N GLU A 125 5.10 6.60 -8.78
CA GLU A 125 6.44 6.54 -9.34
C GLU A 125 7.34 7.67 -8.78
N SER A 126 8.66 7.46 -8.85
CA SER A 126 9.67 8.42 -8.37
C SER A 126 9.64 9.78 -9.10
N ASN A 127 9.15 9.80 -10.34
CA ASN A 127 8.94 11.02 -11.14
C ASN A 127 7.65 11.78 -10.76
N GLY A 128 6.90 11.30 -9.77
CA GLY A 128 5.62 11.87 -9.34
C GLY A 128 4.41 11.45 -10.18
N HIS A 129 4.61 10.67 -11.24
CA HIS A 129 3.53 10.04 -12.01
C HIS A 129 2.86 8.94 -11.16
N THR A 130 1.59 8.64 -11.47
CA THR A 130 0.85 7.56 -10.80
C THR A 130 0.45 6.55 -11.84
N THR A 131 0.88 5.31 -11.67
CA THR A 131 0.37 4.16 -12.42
C THR A 131 -0.85 3.62 -11.69
N ALA A 132 -1.79 3.10 -12.46
CA ALA A 132 -2.92 2.38 -11.90
C ALA A 132 -3.31 1.21 -12.79
N SER A 133 -3.77 0.15 -12.17
CA SER A 133 -4.27 -1.04 -12.84
C SER A 133 -5.47 -1.58 -12.10
N CYS A 134 -6.40 -2.15 -12.87
CA CYS A 134 -7.50 -2.92 -12.32
C CYS A 134 -7.43 -4.37 -12.81
N GLU A 135 -7.80 -5.31 -11.96
CA GLU A 135 -7.90 -6.72 -12.34
C GLU A 135 -9.25 -7.27 -11.91
N PHE A 136 -9.76 -8.24 -12.69
CA PHE A 136 -11.05 -8.86 -12.46
C PHE A 136 -10.97 -10.35 -12.68
N GLY A 137 -11.78 -11.08 -11.93
CA GLY A 137 -11.89 -12.52 -11.96
C GLY A 137 -13.28 -13.00 -11.62
N LEU A 138 -13.53 -14.26 -11.94
CA LEU A 138 -14.71 -15.00 -11.52
C LEU A 138 -14.27 -16.20 -10.68
N ASP A 139 -15.01 -16.50 -9.61
CA ASP A 139 -14.80 -17.67 -8.75
C ASP A 139 -13.36 -17.88 -8.26
N GLY A 140 -12.69 -16.78 -7.95
CA GLY A 140 -11.34 -16.73 -7.38
C GLY A 140 -10.23 -16.69 -8.42
N GLN A 141 -10.55 -16.80 -9.72
CA GLN A 141 -9.56 -16.77 -10.79
C GLN A 141 -9.56 -15.41 -11.49
N ILE A 142 -8.53 -14.60 -11.20
CA ILE A 142 -8.25 -13.37 -11.94
C ILE A 142 -7.96 -13.73 -13.40
N SER A 143 -8.71 -13.16 -14.33
CA SER A 143 -8.71 -13.53 -15.73
C SER A 143 -8.72 -12.34 -16.69
N LEU A 144 -8.86 -11.12 -16.18
CA LEU A 144 -8.88 -9.89 -16.97
C LEU A 144 -8.10 -8.77 -16.27
N ARG A 145 -7.29 -8.03 -17.03
CA ARG A 145 -6.59 -6.82 -16.55
C ARG A 145 -6.97 -5.62 -17.41
N PHE A 146 -7.22 -4.50 -16.76
CA PHE A 146 -7.39 -3.18 -17.38
C PHE A 146 -6.23 -2.28 -16.99
N ASP A 147 -5.48 -1.83 -17.98
CA ASP A 147 -4.44 -0.82 -17.83
C ASP A 147 -5.07 0.56 -18.03
N THR A 148 -5.18 1.34 -16.95
CA THR A 148 -5.92 2.61 -16.97
C THR A 148 -5.16 3.74 -17.65
N LYS A 149 -3.83 3.56 -17.84
CA LYS A 149 -2.97 4.51 -18.53
C LYS A 149 -3.15 4.43 -20.05
N THR A 150 -3.22 3.20 -20.57
CA THR A 150 -3.34 2.92 -22.00
C THR A 150 -4.80 2.71 -22.43
N GLY A 151 -5.69 2.43 -21.49
CA GLY A 151 -7.07 2.02 -21.77
C GLY A 151 -7.17 0.59 -22.33
N HIS A 152 -6.10 -0.20 -22.26
CA HIS A 152 -6.05 -1.52 -22.86
C HIS A 152 -6.57 -2.60 -21.90
N TRP A 153 -7.38 -3.52 -22.46
CA TRP A 153 -7.91 -4.69 -21.76
C TRP A 153 -7.19 -5.97 -22.19
N THR A 154 -6.50 -6.61 -21.26
CA THR A 154 -5.73 -7.83 -21.48
C THR A 154 -6.44 -9.02 -20.83
N VAL A 155 -6.84 -9.99 -21.66
CA VAL A 155 -7.40 -11.27 -21.19
C VAL A 155 -6.24 -12.17 -20.76
N LEU A 156 -6.28 -12.64 -19.51
CA LEU A 156 -5.26 -13.51 -18.91
C LEU A 156 -5.65 -14.99 -19.01
N HIS A 157 -6.95 -15.28 -18.86
CA HIS A 157 -7.53 -16.63 -18.94
C HIS A 157 -8.90 -16.60 -19.65
N GLY A 158 -9.43 -17.77 -20.02
CA GLY A 158 -10.65 -17.88 -20.84
C GLY A 158 -11.87 -17.20 -20.24
N GLU A 159 -12.02 -17.26 -18.92
CA GLU A 159 -13.09 -16.60 -18.16
C GLU A 159 -13.09 -15.07 -18.34
N GLY A 160 -11.93 -14.50 -18.67
CA GLY A 160 -11.75 -13.07 -18.88
C GLY A 160 -12.38 -12.55 -20.16
N ILE A 161 -12.74 -13.42 -21.10
CA ILE A 161 -13.44 -13.03 -22.34
C ILE A 161 -14.81 -12.46 -22.00
N LEU A 162 -15.56 -13.14 -21.13
CA LEU A 162 -16.90 -12.74 -20.74
C LEU A 162 -16.86 -11.45 -19.91
N LEU A 163 -15.96 -11.38 -18.92
CA LEU A 163 -15.70 -10.15 -18.17
C LEU A 163 -15.38 -8.97 -19.09
N LYS A 164 -14.55 -9.20 -20.13
CA LYS A 164 -14.15 -8.15 -21.07
C LYS A 164 -15.33 -7.69 -21.92
N GLN A 165 -16.17 -8.61 -22.39
CA GLN A 165 -17.37 -8.27 -23.17
C GLN A 165 -18.30 -7.36 -22.38
N THR A 166 -18.57 -7.68 -21.11
CA THR A 166 -19.44 -6.85 -20.27
C THR A 166 -18.75 -5.54 -19.87
N LEU A 167 -17.60 -5.61 -19.19
CA LEU A 167 -16.92 -4.42 -18.62
C LEU A 167 -16.42 -3.44 -19.68
N ALA A 168 -15.91 -3.92 -20.82
CA ALA A 168 -15.37 -3.03 -21.86
C ALA A 168 -16.47 -2.43 -22.76
N SER A 169 -17.70 -2.97 -22.72
CA SER A 169 -18.85 -2.38 -23.44
C SER A 169 -19.52 -1.25 -22.65
N ASP A 170 -19.36 -1.24 -21.33
CA ASP A 170 -19.91 -0.21 -20.46
C ASP A 170 -18.93 0.96 -20.30
N ARG A 171 -19.20 2.04 -21.04
CA ARG A 171 -18.42 3.28 -20.95
C ARG A 171 -18.45 3.89 -19.55
N ALA A 172 -19.58 3.83 -18.84
CA ALA A 172 -19.69 4.40 -17.51
C ALA A 172 -18.81 3.63 -16.52
N MET A 173 -18.74 2.30 -16.68
CA MET A 173 -17.83 1.45 -15.89
C MET A 173 -16.36 1.76 -16.19
N ILE A 174 -15.98 1.93 -17.47
CA ILE A 174 -14.62 2.34 -17.83
C ILE A 174 -14.27 3.70 -17.18
N ASP A 175 -15.14 4.70 -17.32
CA ASP A 175 -14.94 6.03 -16.76
C ASP A 175 -14.84 5.98 -15.22
N LEU A 176 -15.62 5.13 -14.57
CA LEU A 176 -15.54 4.88 -13.14
C LEU A 176 -14.19 4.27 -12.74
N LEU A 177 -13.74 3.20 -13.43
CA LEU A 177 -12.46 2.56 -13.14
C LEU A 177 -11.30 3.53 -13.31
N VAL A 178 -11.28 4.33 -14.38
CA VAL A 178 -10.25 5.35 -14.61
C VAL A 178 -10.29 6.41 -13.51
N ARG A 179 -11.48 6.96 -13.20
CA ARG A 179 -11.63 7.99 -12.16
C ARG A 179 -11.15 7.50 -10.80
N THR A 180 -11.60 6.33 -10.38
CA THR A 180 -11.31 5.82 -9.04
C THR A 180 -9.86 5.34 -8.92
N SER A 181 -9.34 4.60 -9.90
CA SER A 181 -7.99 4.02 -9.82
C SER A 181 -6.86 5.03 -10.12
N ALA A 182 -7.00 5.88 -11.14
CA ALA A 182 -5.95 6.82 -11.53
C ALA A 182 -6.14 8.22 -10.92
N GLY A 183 -7.40 8.60 -10.60
CA GLY A 183 -7.74 9.89 -10.01
C GLY A 183 -7.81 9.84 -8.49
N ASP A 184 -8.86 9.23 -7.95
CA ASP A 184 -9.17 9.27 -6.52
C ASP A 184 -8.12 8.54 -5.69
N CYS A 185 -7.66 7.36 -6.13
CA CYS A 185 -6.64 6.58 -5.44
C CYS A 185 -5.35 7.37 -5.18
N ARG A 186 -4.89 8.18 -6.15
CA ARG A 186 -3.73 9.05 -5.97
C ARG A 186 -3.93 10.05 -4.82
N LYS A 187 -5.11 10.68 -4.77
CA LYS A 187 -5.47 11.63 -3.70
C LYS A 187 -5.52 10.90 -2.36
N TRP A 188 -6.14 9.73 -2.30
CA TRP A 188 -6.26 8.93 -1.08
C TRP A 188 -4.90 8.44 -0.57
N LEU A 189 -4.01 7.99 -1.46
CA LEU A 189 -2.65 7.59 -1.13
C LEU A 189 -1.89 8.74 -0.47
N GLN A 190 -1.97 9.95 -1.02
CA GLN A 190 -1.36 11.14 -0.42
C GLN A 190 -1.95 11.48 0.95
N GLN A 191 -3.27 11.39 1.12
CA GLN A 191 -3.94 11.61 2.41
C GLN A 191 -3.50 10.61 3.48
N ILE A 192 -3.21 9.37 3.10
CA ILE A 192 -2.72 8.34 4.03
C ILE A 192 -1.24 8.54 4.38
N LEU A 193 -0.40 8.92 3.41
CA LEU A 193 1.05 9.04 3.59
C LEU A 193 1.50 10.36 4.23
N CYS A 194 0.88 11.50 3.89
CA CYS A 194 1.30 12.81 4.42
C CYS A 194 1.32 12.86 5.95
N PRO A 195 0.28 12.38 6.67
CA PRO A 195 0.31 12.32 8.13
C PRO A 195 1.40 11.38 8.68
N LEU A 196 1.67 10.25 8.00
CA LEU A 196 2.69 9.29 8.42
C LEU A 196 4.10 9.91 8.36
N SER A 197 4.38 10.71 7.33
CA SER A 197 5.65 11.43 7.20
C SER A 197 5.87 12.48 8.28
N THR A 198 4.78 13.07 8.81
CA THR A 198 4.85 14.10 9.87
C THR A 198 5.08 13.46 11.25
N GLN A 199 4.54 12.26 11.49
CA GLN A 199 4.74 11.51 12.74
C GLN A 199 6.14 10.88 12.85
N ALA A 200 6.81 10.62 11.72
CA ALA A 200 8.16 10.09 11.66
C ALA A 200 9.26 11.14 11.97
N ALA A 201 8.92 12.42 12.07
CA ALA A 201 9.87 13.46 12.49
C ALA A 201 10.00 13.44 14.03
N PRO A 202 11.21 13.28 14.62
CA PRO A 202 11.38 13.45 16.05
C PRO A 202 11.11 14.90 16.43
N THR A 203 10.03 15.10 17.19
CA THR A 203 9.76 16.35 17.92
C THR A 203 10.92 16.60 18.87
N THR A 204 11.85 17.46 18.47
CA THR A 204 12.74 18.12 19.43
C THR A 204 11.89 19.14 20.16
N ALA A 205 11.15 18.68 21.17
CA ALA A 205 10.43 19.55 22.08
C ALA A 205 11.45 20.29 22.95
N THR A 206 11.93 21.44 22.48
CA THR A 206 12.49 22.45 23.38
C THR A 206 11.31 23.02 24.17
N ALA A 207 11.08 22.47 25.36
CA ALA A 207 10.19 23.05 26.35
C ALA A 207 10.77 24.41 26.80
N THR A 208 10.34 25.50 26.18
CA THR A 208 10.55 26.84 26.71
C THR A 208 9.48 27.11 27.75
N VAL A 209 9.81 26.91 29.03
CA VAL A 209 9.04 27.43 30.16
C VAL A 209 9.37 28.91 30.32
N PRO A 210 8.39 29.84 30.37
CA PRO A 210 8.65 31.21 30.75
C PRO A 210 8.57 31.34 32.27
N SER A 211 9.68 31.75 32.92
CA SER A 211 9.63 32.28 34.28
C SER A 211 10.49 33.53 34.41
N LYS A 212 9.81 34.60 34.81
CA LYS A 212 10.29 35.95 35.18
C LYS A 212 10.41 35.94 36.71
N ALA A 213 11.40 36.46 37.43
CA ALA A 213 12.66 37.17 37.18
C ALA A 213 13.50 37.04 38.48
N THR A 214 14.82 37.26 38.43
CA THR A 214 15.59 38.23 39.26
C THR A 214 17.08 37.91 39.23
N THR A 215 17.83 38.98 39.00
CA THR A 215 19.27 39.23 38.93
C THR A 215 20.16 38.46 39.90
N ASN A 216 21.28 37.91 39.38
CA ASN A 216 22.65 38.09 39.90
C ASN A 216 23.67 37.37 39.00
N THR A 217 24.68 38.10 38.55
CA THR A 217 25.89 37.65 37.84
C THR A 217 27.12 37.82 38.76
N PRO A 218 28.35 37.34 38.41
CA PRO A 218 28.75 36.50 37.26
C PRO A 218 29.78 35.38 37.62
N ILE A 219 30.28 34.72 36.56
CA ILE A 219 31.61 34.06 36.42
C ILE A 219 31.73 32.61 36.92
N THR A 220 31.70 31.65 35.98
CA THR A 220 32.85 30.74 35.76
C THR A 220 32.78 30.10 34.37
N SER A 221 33.73 30.49 33.52
CA SER A 221 33.93 29.98 32.16
C SER A 221 34.61 28.61 32.21
N VAL A 222 33.97 27.56 31.70
CA VAL A 222 34.54 26.18 31.66
C VAL A 222 35.34 25.91 30.38
N LEU A 223 35.82 26.97 29.73
CA LEU A 223 36.64 26.90 28.51
C LEU A 223 38.11 26.42 28.65
N PRO A 224 38.73 26.13 29.83
CA PRO A 224 40.12 25.70 29.81
C PRO A 224 40.32 24.17 29.76
N VAL A 225 39.27 23.34 29.90
CA VAL A 225 39.45 21.87 30.00
C VAL A 225 39.74 21.21 28.65
N ILE A 226 39.36 21.83 27.53
CA ILE A 226 39.53 21.24 26.19
C ILE A 226 40.95 21.44 25.66
N LEU A 227 41.74 22.38 26.20
CA LEU A 227 43.08 22.69 25.67
C LEU A 227 44.20 21.77 26.18
N ILE A 228 43.97 20.98 27.24
CA ILE A 228 45.01 20.13 27.83
C ILE A 228 45.04 18.72 27.20
N CYS A 229 43.91 18.22 26.66
CA CYS A 229 43.87 16.89 26.03
C CYS A 229 44.51 16.86 24.63
N ALA A 230 44.55 17.98 23.91
CA ALA A 230 45.16 18.04 22.57
C ALA A 230 46.70 17.99 22.60
N ILE A 231 47.33 18.34 23.72
CA ILE A 231 48.79 18.37 23.85
C ILE A 231 49.35 16.98 24.21
N ILE A 232 48.56 16.07 24.79
CA ILE A 232 49.01 14.72 25.15
C ILE A 232 49.02 13.76 23.95
N VAL A 233 48.18 13.99 22.93
CA VAL A 233 48.16 13.14 21.72
C VAL A 233 49.27 13.50 20.72
N GLY A 234 49.85 14.70 20.80
CA GLY A 234 50.92 15.15 19.90
C GLY A 234 52.36 14.76 20.30
N ILE A 235 52.55 14.01 21.39
CA ILE A 235 53.89 13.59 21.87
C ILE A 235 54.03 12.06 21.93
N LEU A 236 53.03 11.31 21.42
CA LEU A 236 53.03 9.84 21.36
C LEU A 236 52.58 9.28 20.00
N GLY A 237 52.71 10.07 18.94
CA GLY A 237 52.58 9.64 17.54
C GLY A 237 53.68 10.23 16.69
#